data_AF-A0AAJ4P7R0-F1
#
_entry.id   AF-A0AAJ4P7R0-F1
#
_cell.length_a   1.000
_cell.length_b   1.000
_cell.length_c   1.000
_cell.angle_alpha   90.00
_cell.angle_beta   90.00
_cell.angle_gamma   90.00
#
_symmetry.space_group_name_H-M   'P 1'
#
loop_
_entity.id
_entity.type
_entity.pdbx_description
1 polymer ?
#
loop_
_entity_poly.entity_id
_entity_poly.type
_entity_poly.pdbx_seq_one_letter_code
_entity_poly.pdbx_strand_id
1 'polypeptide(L)'
;MTKKKIGVWNGVPVYTDFLPIGTRRTGQKLDSGEPKFAVIHDTGNKDTSAQANVNYFKNTYNISWNQVASAHIFVDDVECIICIPVTEKAWHVLYNTTQDNFHYGDDANDIAFGIEFSYFSSKTRSLKSLDNGCRVLAALCNSWNINPKTHLPGHQNIQSDKQDPGNLLEACGYKRSEMNVIDNLIIKYMKGDAPVKKVAPTPSKVVKSNPKKAKSILSMSSKAYYKGTIKYDASLRKRKGSTLNDFSFGEEIGIVKKGIEVYIFQEIEDAQGNTWCRTYSNKNNGWVHKDTIKKTKTFISTKKKATTKKKSTNKNNDIYTVKPGDYLFKIAKQHKVTVNDLKKWNKLTSDTIFPKQLLKVVKPSETKPKVTAKKKAPVKKVFTECLLTEGEAVKYAHSLVGNGYDFDGYFGWQCVDLSNMYYFRLFKDYLRCEGAIDIPTWNDFTNRAKVYKNTPDFLAKPGDIVVWGYGFGIDKYGKHWGHTAVVLSADLNQITVVEQNWEGGGRTFTEKATKRSHPYHQNMWFIRPIYK
;
A
#
# COMPACT_ATOMS: atom_id res chain seq x y z
N MET A 1 22.85 18.75 4.72
CA MET A 1 22.12 20.03 4.80
C MET A 1 22.10 20.48 6.24
N THR A 2 21.95 21.79 6.47
CA THR A 2 21.91 22.39 7.82
C THR A 2 20.46 22.55 8.26
N LYS A 3 20.19 22.37 9.55
CA LYS A 3 18.91 22.65 10.20
C LYS A 3 18.42 24.07 9.85
N LYS A 4 17.16 24.19 9.46
CA LYS A 4 16.53 25.45 9.05
C LYS A 4 15.16 25.61 9.69
N LYS A 5 14.90 26.75 10.36
CA LYS A 5 13.58 27.07 10.91
C LYS A 5 12.58 27.30 9.78
N ILE A 6 11.42 26.66 9.86
CA ILE A 6 10.31 26.82 8.89
C ILE A 6 9.09 27.52 9.47
N GLY A 7 8.97 27.59 10.80
CA GLY A 7 7.90 28.35 11.44
C GLY A 7 7.80 28.13 12.95
N VAL A 8 6.62 28.48 13.46
CA VAL A 8 6.13 28.12 14.79
C VAL A 8 4.72 27.58 14.59
N TRP A 9 4.44 26.35 15.04
CA TRP A 9 3.14 25.69 14.88
C TRP A 9 2.53 25.47 16.27
N ASN A 10 1.36 26.08 16.53
CA ASN A 10 0.68 26.01 17.83
C ASN A 10 1.57 26.35 19.05
N GLY A 11 2.54 27.25 18.86
CA GLY A 11 3.54 27.67 19.86
C GLY A 11 4.88 26.93 19.81
N VAL A 12 5.02 25.87 19.02
CA VAL A 12 6.24 25.04 18.94
C VAL A 12 7.14 25.49 17.79
N PRO A 13 8.43 25.82 18.02
CA PRO A 13 9.40 26.06 16.95
C PRO A 13 9.58 24.83 16.05
N VAL A 14 9.39 25.00 14.74
CA VAL A 14 9.51 23.89 13.77
C VAL A 14 10.64 24.15 12.78
N TYR A 15 11.46 23.12 12.58
CA TYR A 15 12.62 23.11 11.70
C TYR A 15 12.51 21.98 10.67
N THR A 16 13.20 22.15 9.54
CA THR A 16 13.59 21.04 8.66
C THR A 16 15.08 20.78 8.82
N ASP A 17 15.45 19.51 8.96
CA ASP A 17 16.86 19.10 8.93
C ASP A 17 17.00 17.78 8.14
N PHE A 18 16.71 17.90 6.84
CA PHE A 18 16.48 16.74 5.99
C PHE A 18 17.70 15.81 5.88
N LEU A 19 17.43 14.52 6.04
CA LEU A 19 18.37 13.46 5.73
C LEU A 19 18.72 13.47 4.22
N PRO A 20 19.93 13.04 3.83
CA PRO A 20 20.28 12.87 2.41
C PRO A 20 19.42 11.77 1.76
N ILE A 21 19.03 11.95 0.50
CA ILE A 21 18.29 10.92 -0.24
C ILE A 21 19.22 9.72 -0.51
N GLY A 22 18.70 8.50 -0.33
CA GLY A 22 19.47 7.26 -0.43
C GLY A 22 20.05 6.77 0.91
N THR A 23 19.80 7.49 1.99
CA THR A 23 20.06 7.05 3.37
C THR A 23 18.80 6.41 3.96
N ARG A 24 18.61 6.49 5.29
CA ARG A 24 17.33 6.28 5.97
C ARG A 24 16.14 7.05 5.33
N ARG A 25 16.41 8.11 4.54
CA ARG A 25 15.44 8.73 3.62
C ARG A 25 15.51 8.17 2.20
N THR A 26 14.41 7.58 1.76
CA THR A 26 14.30 6.97 0.42
C THR A 26 14.19 7.98 -0.73
N GLY A 27 13.55 9.13 -0.51
CA GLY A 27 13.18 10.07 -1.56
C GLY A 27 12.04 9.60 -2.48
N GLN A 28 11.40 8.47 -2.15
CA GLN A 28 10.16 8.01 -2.81
C GLN A 28 8.99 8.82 -2.26
N LYS A 29 7.98 9.11 -3.08
CA LYS A 29 6.73 9.73 -2.60
C LYS A 29 5.84 8.69 -1.94
N LEU A 30 4.98 9.12 -1.01
CA LEU A 30 3.81 8.33 -0.61
C LEU A 30 2.97 7.97 -1.86
N ASP A 31 2.41 6.77 -1.91
CA ASP A 31 1.68 6.28 -3.08
C ASP A 31 0.31 6.96 -3.22
N SER A 32 -0.26 7.37 -2.09
CA SER A 32 -1.39 8.30 -1.98
C SER A 32 -1.08 9.73 -2.44
N GLY A 33 0.20 10.09 -2.61
CA GLY A 33 0.69 11.44 -2.94
C GLY A 33 0.69 12.45 -1.78
N GLU A 34 -0.15 12.22 -0.77
CA GLU A 34 -0.36 13.03 0.44
C GLU A 34 -0.82 12.12 1.59
N PRO A 35 -0.41 12.38 2.84
CA PRO A 35 -0.65 11.47 3.95
C PRO A 35 -2.14 11.31 4.25
N LYS A 36 -2.58 10.07 4.50
CA LYS A 36 -3.97 9.73 4.83
C LYS A 36 -4.21 9.54 6.33
N PHE A 37 -3.16 9.16 7.05
CA PHE A 37 -3.13 9.10 8.51
C PHE A 37 -1.70 9.39 9.00
N ALA A 38 -1.45 9.31 10.30
CA ALA A 38 -0.09 9.33 10.84
C ALA A 38 0.04 8.32 11.99
N VAL A 39 1.26 7.84 12.25
CA VAL A 39 1.55 6.93 13.37
C VAL A 39 2.32 7.69 14.44
N ILE A 40 1.90 7.52 15.69
CA ILE A 40 2.52 8.13 16.86
C ILE A 40 3.49 7.12 17.50
N HIS A 41 4.74 7.54 17.63
CA HIS A 41 5.82 6.79 18.23
C HIS A 41 6.42 7.57 19.41
N ASP A 42 7.12 6.86 20.29
CA ASP A 42 8.15 7.43 21.15
C ASP A 42 9.51 6.85 20.74
N THR A 43 10.59 7.61 20.96
CA THR A 43 11.90 7.31 20.37
C THR A 43 12.52 5.98 20.82
N GLY A 44 11.91 5.27 21.79
CA GLY A 44 12.50 4.12 22.48
C GLY A 44 13.83 4.42 23.20
N ASN A 45 14.25 5.68 23.24
CA ASN A 45 15.57 6.12 23.67
C ASN A 45 15.45 7.33 24.59
N LYS A 46 15.36 7.03 25.89
CA LYS A 46 15.16 8.00 26.97
C LYS A 46 16.25 9.08 26.99
N ASP A 47 15.86 10.29 27.35
CA ASP A 47 16.72 11.46 27.54
C ASP A 47 17.44 11.96 26.27
N THR A 48 16.94 11.61 25.08
CA THR A 48 17.42 12.13 23.79
C THR A 48 16.61 13.34 23.30
N SER A 49 17.27 14.33 22.69
CA SER A 49 16.59 15.45 22.01
C SER A 49 16.19 15.10 20.58
N ALA A 50 15.28 15.87 19.99
CA ALA A 50 14.86 15.73 18.59
C ALA A 50 16.08 15.84 17.65
N GLN A 51 16.99 16.79 17.91
CA GLN A 51 18.21 16.93 17.14
C GLN A 51 19.17 15.74 17.33
N ALA A 52 19.24 15.14 18.52
CA ALA A 52 20.08 13.96 18.76
C ALA A 52 19.60 12.76 17.93
N ASN A 53 18.28 12.53 17.87
CA ASN A 53 17.71 11.45 17.05
C ASN A 53 17.87 11.69 15.54
N VAL A 54 17.67 12.91 15.07
CA VAL A 54 17.98 13.29 13.67
C VAL A 54 19.46 13.08 13.35
N ASN A 55 20.37 13.45 14.27
CA ASN A 55 21.80 13.21 14.12
C ASN A 55 22.14 11.71 14.13
N TYR A 56 21.49 10.91 14.96
CA TYR A 56 21.62 9.45 14.94
C TYR A 56 21.26 8.88 13.56
N PHE A 57 20.14 9.30 12.96
CA PHE A 57 19.78 8.88 11.59
C PHE A 57 20.78 9.37 10.53
N LYS A 58 21.33 10.58 10.67
CA LYS A 58 22.41 11.11 9.80
C LYS A 58 23.75 10.39 9.94
N ASN A 59 24.00 9.75 11.08
CA ASN A 59 25.27 9.09 11.38
C ASN A 59 25.20 7.56 11.20
N THR A 60 24.01 6.97 11.23
CA THR A 60 23.77 5.51 11.13
C THR A 60 23.00 5.13 9.87
N TYR A 61 23.29 5.78 8.75
CA TYR A 61 22.69 5.46 7.45
C TYR A 61 23.32 4.24 6.76
N ASN A 62 24.56 3.87 7.11
CA ASN A 62 25.28 2.75 6.53
C ASN A 62 24.90 1.43 7.21
N ILE A 63 23.61 1.08 7.13
CA ILE A 63 23.02 -0.15 7.65
C ILE A 63 22.29 -0.90 6.54
N SER A 64 22.07 -2.20 6.71
CA SER A 64 21.37 -3.02 5.70
C SER A 64 19.92 -2.55 5.56
N TRP A 65 19.36 -2.56 4.33
CA TRP A 65 18.02 -2.02 4.07
C TRP A 65 16.90 -2.73 4.86
N ASN A 66 17.04 -4.02 5.13
CA ASN A 66 16.15 -4.79 6.01
C ASN A 66 16.32 -4.48 7.51
N GLN A 67 17.17 -3.52 7.87
CA GLN A 67 17.38 -2.97 9.20
C GLN A 67 17.15 -1.44 9.24
N VAL A 68 16.84 -0.82 8.09
CA VAL A 68 16.58 0.63 8.02
C VAL A 68 15.21 0.93 8.62
N ALA A 69 15.22 1.41 9.85
CA ALA A 69 14.12 2.20 10.39
C ALA A 69 14.30 3.68 10.03
N SER A 70 13.21 4.41 9.78
CA SER A 70 13.22 5.86 9.63
C SER A 70 11.85 6.48 9.87
N ALA A 71 11.83 7.70 10.39
CA ALA A 71 10.62 8.46 10.70
C ALA A 71 10.70 9.86 10.06
N HIS A 72 9.56 10.55 9.99
CA HIS A 72 9.47 11.85 9.34
C HIS A 72 9.84 13.00 10.27
N ILE A 73 9.39 12.92 11.52
CA ILE A 73 9.40 14.02 12.48
C ILE A 73 9.93 13.52 13.81
N PHE A 74 10.83 14.29 14.43
CA PHE A 74 11.18 14.17 15.85
C PHE A 74 10.72 15.42 16.60
N VAL A 75 10.16 15.25 17.81
CA VAL A 75 9.74 16.35 18.67
C VAL A 75 10.22 16.12 20.11
N ASP A 76 10.67 17.19 20.75
CA ASP A 76 11.10 17.20 22.15
C ASP A 76 10.47 18.36 22.94
N ASP A 77 10.98 18.61 24.15
CA ASP A 77 10.50 19.68 25.04
C ASP A 77 10.82 21.11 24.55
N VAL A 78 11.66 21.26 23.52
CA VAL A 78 12.12 22.53 22.96
C VAL A 78 11.58 22.79 21.55
N GLU A 79 11.58 21.77 20.68
CA GLU A 79 11.38 21.96 19.24
C GLU A 79 10.85 20.73 18.51
N CYS A 80 10.46 20.94 17.25
CA CYS A 80 10.10 19.89 16.30
C CYS A 80 11.00 19.95 15.06
N ILE A 81 11.48 18.81 14.58
CA ILE A 81 12.37 18.70 13.42
C ILE A 81 11.84 17.68 12.42
N ILE A 82 11.53 18.15 11.22
CA ILE A 82 11.16 17.31 10.07
C ILE A 82 12.44 16.89 9.34
N CYS A 83 12.76 15.60 9.36
CA CYS A 83 13.97 15.04 8.73
C CYS A 83 13.67 14.23 7.45
N ILE A 84 12.42 13.82 7.24
CA ILE A 84 11.88 13.35 5.96
C ILE A 84 10.58 14.12 5.68
N PRO A 85 10.35 14.68 4.47
CA PRO A 85 9.08 15.33 4.16
C PRO A 85 7.89 14.37 4.31
N VAL A 86 6.80 14.79 4.97
CA VAL A 86 5.57 13.99 5.21
C VAL A 86 4.76 13.61 3.95
N THR A 87 5.36 13.77 2.76
CA THR A 87 4.84 13.33 1.45
C THR A 87 5.80 12.36 0.76
N GLU A 88 6.85 11.94 1.45
CA GLU A 88 7.80 10.90 1.07
C GLU A 88 7.63 9.67 1.97
N LYS A 89 8.07 8.50 1.52
CA LYS A 89 8.07 7.25 2.31
C LYS A 89 9.20 7.23 3.34
N ALA A 90 8.88 6.78 4.55
CA ALA A 90 9.83 6.42 5.60
C ALA A 90 9.50 5.02 6.12
N TRP A 91 10.45 4.36 6.79
CA TRP A 91 10.29 2.99 7.29
C TRP A 91 10.07 3.03 8.82
N HIS A 92 8.90 3.54 9.24
CA HIS A 92 8.56 3.78 10.66
C HIS A 92 7.73 2.65 11.27
N VAL A 93 7.09 1.81 10.45
CA VAL A 93 6.33 0.62 10.85
C VAL A 93 6.96 -0.61 10.16
N LEU A 94 6.87 -1.80 10.75
CA LEU A 94 7.28 -3.01 10.03
C LEU A 94 6.37 -3.22 8.81
N TYR A 95 6.97 -3.35 7.64
CA TYR A 95 6.25 -3.47 6.37
C TYR A 95 5.38 -4.74 6.32
N ASN A 96 4.18 -4.64 5.78
CA ASN A 96 3.10 -5.65 5.90
C ASN A 96 2.68 -5.93 7.36
N THR A 97 2.70 -4.90 8.21
CA THR A 97 1.83 -4.93 9.39
C THR A 97 0.39 -5.10 8.90
N THR A 98 -0.40 -5.97 9.53
CA THR A 98 -1.75 -6.27 9.02
C THR A 98 -2.78 -5.25 9.50
N GLN A 99 -2.54 -4.63 10.66
CA GLN A 99 -3.51 -3.78 11.35
C GLN A 99 -3.65 -2.38 10.75
N ASP A 100 -2.55 -1.78 10.27
CA ASP A 100 -2.57 -0.50 9.56
C ASP A 100 -3.13 -0.62 8.13
N ASN A 101 -2.70 -1.65 7.38
CA ASN A 101 -3.30 -2.02 6.10
C ASN A 101 -4.83 -2.20 6.21
N PHE A 102 -5.29 -2.86 7.25
CA PHE A 102 -6.71 -3.11 7.54
C PHE A 102 -7.48 -1.83 7.94
N HIS A 103 -6.93 -1.01 8.84
CA HIS A 103 -7.63 0.19 9.34
C HIS A 103 -7.57 1.38 8.37
N TYR A 104 -6.53 1.50 7.54
CA TYR A 104 -6.27 2.69 6.72
C TYR A 104 -6.20 2.43 5.21
N GLY A 105 -6.21 1.17 4.79
CA GLY A 105 -6.36 0.75 3.39
C GLY A 105 -5.06 0.65 2.57
N ASP A 106 -3.91 0.90 3.17
CA ASP A 106 -2.56 0.71 2.60
C ASP A 106 -1.51 0.80 3.74
N ASP A 107 -0.25 0.43 3.46
CA ASP A 107 0.80 0.32 4.49
C ASP A 107 1.18 1.71 5.05
N ALA A 108 1.39 1.82 6.37
CA ALA A 108 1.73 3.09 7.01
C ALA A 108 2.97 3.75 6.39
N ASN A 109 3.94 2.96 5.95
CA ASN A 109 5.15 3.48 5.31
C ASN A 109 4.88 4.09 3.91
N ASP A 110 3.78 3.68 3.29
CA ASP A 110 3.40 4.00 1.91
C ASP A 110 2.34 5.12 1.81
N ILE A 111 1.50 5.32 2.83
CA ILE A 111 0.46 6.36 2.86
C ILE A 111 0.40 7.24 4.14
N ALA A 112 1.24 7.01 5.15
CA ALA A 112 1.25 7.79 6.40
C ALA A 112 2.57 8.52 6.66
N PHE A 113 2.59 9.34 7.71
CA PHE A 113 3.84 9.84 8.30
C PHE A 113 4.01 9.34 9.74
N GLY A 114 5.25 9.08 10.14
CA GLY A 114 5.61 8.73 11.52
C GLY A 114 6.15 9.95 12.28
N ILE A 115 5.65 10.19 13.49
CA ILE A 115 6.18 11.19 14.43
C ILE A 115 6.71 10.51 15.70
N GLU A 116 7.93 10.89 16.06
CA GLU A 116 8.72 10.34 17.16
C GLU A 116 8.82 11.35 18.31
N PHE A 117 8.23 11.00 19.45
CA PHE A 117 8.28 11.83 20.66
C PHE A 117 9.47 11.44 21.53
N SER A 118 10.37 12.39 21.77
CA SER A 118 11.40 12.26 22.81
C SER A 118 10.75 12.22 24.19
N TYR A 119 11.24 11.35 25.08
CA TYR A 119 10.80 11.27 26.47
C TYR A 119 12.02 11.25 27.41
N PHE A 120 11.81 11.71 28.66
CA PHE A 120 12.87 12.09 29.57
C PHE A 120 12.70 11.47 30.96
N SER A 121 13.79 11.37 31.72
CA SER A 121 13.73 11.06 33.16
C SER A 121 13.04 12.16 33.96
N SER A 122 13.04 13.40 33.46
CA SER A 122 12.23 14.49 34.02
C SER A 122 10.80 14.43 33.52
N LYS A 123 9.84 14.14 34.41
CA LYS A 123 8.39 14.18 34.14
C LYS A 123 7.95 15.49 33.48
N THR A 124 8.50 16.63 33.93
CA THR A 124 8.19 17.96 33.38
C THR A 124 8.63 18.08 31.92
N ARG A 125 9.81 17.57 31.55
CA ARG A 125 10.28 17.56 30.16
C ARG A 125 9.47 16.60 29.30
N SER A 126 9.13 15.42 29.80
CA SER A 126 8.25 14.46 29.11
C SER A 126 6.86 15.06 28.83
N LEU A 127 6.23 15.68 29.83
CA LEU A 127 4.96 16.39 29.67
C LEU A 127 5.07 17.53 28.66
N LYS A 128 6.21 18.25 28.62
CA LYS A 128 6.43 19.33 27.66
C LYS A 128 6.67 18.83 26.24
N SER A 129 7.33 17.69 26.07
CA SER A 129 7.49 17.00 24.78
C SER A 129 6.15 16.49 24.26
N LEU A 130 5.34 15.85 25.13
CA LEU A 130 3.96 15.45 24.83
C LEU A 130 3.10 16.64 24.38
N ASP A 131 3.15 17.76 25.12
CA ASP A 131 2.47 19.02 24.76
C ASP A 131 2.91 19.55 23.38
N ASN A 132 4.22 19.63 23.14
CA ASN A 132 4.79 20.10 21.87
C ASN A 132 4.38 19.19 20.69
N GLY A 133 4.48 17.87 20.84
CA GLY A 133 4.10 16.94 19.77
C GLY A 133 2.61 16.95 19.48
N CYS A 134 1.74 17.07 20.50
CA CYS A 134 0.30 17.24 20.31
C CYS A 134 -0.04 18.55 19.58
N ARG A 135 0.66 19.64 19.88
CA ARG A 135 0.53 20.95 19.20
C ARG A 135 0.92 20.84 17.72
N VAL A 136 2.03 20.17 17.41
CA VAL A 136 2.51 19.91 16.04
C VAL A 136 1.54 19.01 15.28
N LEU A 137 1.08 17.92 15.89
CA LEU A 137 0.09 17.01 15.30
C LEU A 137 -1.22 17.72 15.00
N ALA A 138 -1.74 18.58 15.88
CA ALA A 138 -2.94 19.36 15.61
C ALA A 138 -2.80 20.26 14.37
N ALA A 139 -1.65 20.91 14.18
CA ALA A 139 -1.38 21.71 12.99
C ALA A 139 -1.28 20.86 11.71
N LEU A 140 -0.67 19.68 11.78
CA LEU A 140 -0.59 18.73 10.67
C LEU A 140 -1.96 18.11 10.32
N CYS A 141 -2.76 17.77 11.33
CA CYS A 141 -4.10 17.20 11.15
C CYS A 141 -5.05 18.21 10.48
N ASN A 142 -5.03 19.46 10.93
CA ASN A 142 -5.73 20.56 10.25
C ASN A 142 -5.23 20.78 8.80
N SER A 143 -3.94 20.58 8.54
CA SER A 143 -3.34 20.78 7.20
C SER A 143 -3.70 19.68 6.21
N TRP A 144 -3.79 18.43 6.66
CA TRP A 144 -4.02 17.23 5.84
C TRP A 144 -5.42 16.62 5.98
N ASN A 145 -6.30 17.23 6.77
CA ASN A 145 -7.65 16.74 7.07
C ASN A 145 -7.65 15.32 7.69
N ILE A 146 -6.71 15.07 8.60
CA ILE A 146 -6.58 13.83 9.38
C ILE A 146 -7.43 13.96 10.64
N ASN A 147 -8.24 12.94 10.97
CA ASN A 147 -9.08 12.92 12.17
C ASN A 147 -8.32 12.24 13.33
N PRO A 148 -7.99 12.96 14.42
CA PRO A 148 -7.17 12.40 15.51
C PRO A 148 -7.71 11.08 16.08
N LYS A 149 -9.02 10.99 16.32
CA LYS A 149 -9.63 9.81 16.97
C LYS A 149 -9.60 8.52 16.15
N THR A 150 -9.35 8.62 14.85
CA THR A 150 -9.57 7.51 13.91
C THR A 150 -8.45 7.34 12.89
N HIS A 151 -7.47 8.26 12.85
CA HIS A 151 -6.38 8.29 11.86
C HIS A 151 -5.05 8.77 12.51
N LEU A 152 -4.88 8.57 13.83
CA LEU A 152 -3.62 8.77 14.56
C LEU A 152 -3.34 7.63 15.58
N PRO A 153 -3.22 6.36 15.15
CA PRO A 153 -2.85 5.28 16.05
C PRO A 153 -1.47 5.51 16.70
N GLY A 154 -1.31 5.05 17.94
CA GLY A 154 0.01 4.76 18.48
C GLY A 154 0.58 3.50 17.82
N HIS A 155 1.91 3.34 17.78
CA HIS A 155 2.53 2.15 17.18
C HIS A 155 2.05 0.85 17.83
N GLN A 156 1.92 0.84 19.16
CA GLN A 156 1.31 -0.22 19.98
C GLN A 156 -0.15 -0.57 19.62
N ASN A 157 -0.85 0.29 18.86
CA ASN A 157 -2.23 0.04 18.41
C ASN A 157 -2.31 -0.58 17.01
N ILE A 158 -1.19 -0.65 16.28
CA ILE A 158 -1.09 -1.29 14.97
C ILE A 158 -0.08 -2.46 14.96
N GLN A 159 0.81 -2.55 15.94
CA GLN A 159 1.79 -3.61 16.06
C GLN A 159 1.85 -4.19 17.47
N SER A 160 1.54 -5.48 17.60
CA SER A 160 1.46 -6.18 18.89
C SER A 160 2.81 -6.37 19.60
N ASP A 161 3.94 -6.24 18.88
CA ASP A 161 5.29 -6.28 19.45
C ASP A 161 5.79 -4.91 19.94
N LYS A 162 4.97 -3.86 19.81
CA LYS A 162 5.33 -2.47 20.13
C LYS A 162 4.71 -1.99 21.43
N GLN A 163 5.39 -1.03 22.05
CA GLN A 163 5.02 -0.43 23.34
C GLN A 163 4.99 1.10 23.28
N ASP A 164 5.35 1.68 22.15
CA ASP A 164 5.38 3.11 21.89
C ASP A 164 4.03 3.59 21.31
N PRO A 165 3.55 4.81 21.64
CA PRO A 165 4.19 5.85 22.44
C PRO A 165 3.98 5.66 23.96
N GLY A 166 3.72 4.44 24.43
CA GLY A 166 3.47 4.14 25.83
C GLY A 166 4.62 4.51 26.78
N ASN A 167 5.89 4.49 26.37
CA ASN A 167 6.99 4.91 27.23
C ASN A 167 6.94 6.43 27.51
N LEU A 168 6.52 7.24 26.52
CA LEU A 168 6.24 8.66 26.73
C LEU A 168 5.10 8.87 27.73
N LEU A 169 3.98 8.14 27.58
CA LEU A 169 2.83 8.24 28.47
C LEU A 169 3.22 7.90 29.92
N GLU A 170 3.97 6.82 30.12
CA GLU A 170 4.52 6.42 31.42
C GLU A 170 5.48 7.47 32.00
N ALA A 171 6.39 8.02 31.19
CA ALA A 171 7.27 9.11 31.60
C ALA A 171 6.53 10.42 31.93
N CYS A 172 5.31 10.59 31.42
CA CYS A 172 4.39 11.67 31.78
C CYS A 172 3.53 11.36 33.03
N GLY A 173 3.58 10.13 33.55
CA GLY A 173 2.80 9.66 34.70
C GLY A 173 1.39 9.17 34.36
N TYR A 174 1.13 8.80 33.10
CA TYR A 174 -0.08 8.10 32.65
C TYR A 174 0.22 6.61 32.49
N LYS A 175 -0.82 5.78 32.32
CA LYS A 175 -0.63 4.39 31.89
C LYS A 175 -0.28 4.35 30.40
N ARG A 176 0.55 3.38 30.02
CA ARG A 176 0.96 3.14 28.61
C ARG A 176 -0.22 3.01 27.63
N SER A 177 -1.37 2.55 28.10
CA SER A 177 -2.60 2.38 27.30
C SER A 177 -3.49 3.63 27.18
N GLU A 178 -3.20 4.72 27.87
CA GLU A 178 -4.03 5.95 27.89
C GLU A 178 -3.79 6.86 26.67
N MET A 179 -3.93 6.29 25.47
CA MET A 179 -3.82 7.02 24.18
C MET A 179 -4.83 8.17 24.05
N ASN A 180 -5.98 8.05 24.72
CA ASN A 180 -6.99 9.10 24.81
C ASN A 180 -6.45 10.44 25.39
N VAL A 181 -5.36 10.42 26.15
CA VAL A 181 -4.65 11.64 26.58
C VAL A 181 -4.14 12.43 25.38
N ILE A 182 -3.49 11.74 24.44
CA ILE A 182 -2.93 12.33 23.22
C ILE A 182 -4.07 12.85 22.32
N ASP A 183 -5.11 12.03 22.08
CA ASP A 183 -6.28 12.43 21.28
C ASP A 183 -6.91 13.72 21.80
N ASN A 184 -7.17 13.79 23.11
CA ASN A 184 -7.82 14.93 23.74
C ASN A 184 -6.95 16.19 23.68
N LEU A 185 -5.63 16.07 23.82
CA LEU A 185 -4.70 17.19 23.67
C LEU A 185 -4.66 17.70 22.21
N ILE A 186 -4.61 16.80 21.23
CA ILE A 186 -4.63 17.18 19.80
C ILE A 186 -5.96 17.86 19.45
N ILE A 187 -7.10 17.29 19.86
CA ILE A 187 -8.43 17.89 19.64
C ILE A 187 -8.55 19.27 20.31
N LYS A 188 -7.99 19.45 21.51
CA LYS A 188 -7.91 20.75 22.18
C LYS A 188 -7.12 21.76 21.35
N TYR A 189 -5.97 21.37 20.80
CA TYR A 189 -5.13 22.26 19.97
C TYR A 189 -5.61 22.43 18.52
N MET A 190 -6.53 21.60 18.03
CA MET A 190 -7.24 21.86 16.77
C MET A 190 -8.36 22.90 16.93
N LYS A 191 -8.91 23.06 18.14
CA LYS A 191 -10.02 23.97 18.46
C LYS A 191 -9.60 25.39 18.87
N GLY A 192 -8.32 25.64 19.14
CA GLY A 192 -7.77 26.96 19.48
C GLY A 192 -6.80 27.46 18.40
N ASP A 193 -6.83 28.76 18.10
CA ASP A 193 -5.93 29.51 17.20
C ASP A 193 -5.32 28.70 16.05
N ALA A 194 -6.19 28.14 15.21
CA ALA A 194 -5.79 27.33 14.08
C ALA A 194 -4.82 28.11 13.16
N PRO A 195 -3.57 27.65 12.96
CA PRO A 195 -2.63 28.35 12.12
C PRO A 195 -3.11 28.31 10.67
N VAL A 196 -3.48 29.50 10.15
CA VAL A 196 -3.84 29.73 8.75
C VAL A 196 -2.83 29.04 7.83
N LYS A 197 -3.34 28.31 6.83
CA LYS A 197 -2.58 27.56 5.80
C LYS A 197 -1.20 28.15 5.48
N LYS A 198 -0.20 27.74 6.24
CA LYS A 198 1.22 27.75 5.83
C LYS A 198 1.58 26.35 5.42
N VAL A 199 1.03 25.96 4.27
CA VAL A 199 1.53 24.85 3.46
C VAL A 199 3.05 25.01 3.40
N ALA A 200 3.80 24.07 3.99
CA ALA A 200 5.25 24.03 3.84
C ALA A 200 5.53 24.09 2.33
N PRO A 201 6.34 25.07 1.86
CA PRO A 201 6.13 25.67 0.55
C PRO A 201 6.03 24.61 -0.55
N THR A 202 4.85 24.54 -1.18
CA THR A 202 4.74 23.99 -2.53
C THR A 202 5.88 24.61 -3.34
N PRO A 203 6.71 23.84 -4.05
CA PRO A 203 7.83 24.40 -4.78
C PRO A 203 7.37 25.52 -5.70
N SER A 204 7.61 26.77 -5.29
CA SER A 204 7.18 27.95 -6.04
C SER A 204 7.95 27.98 -7.35
N LYS A 205 7.19 27.78 -8.44
CA LYS A 205 7.62 27.28 -9.75
C LYS A 205 7.78 25.76 -9.80
N VAL A 206 7.07 25.18 -10.77
CA VAL A 206 7.55 24.00 -11.49
C VAL A 206 8.89 24.39 -12.13
N VAL A 207 9.96 24.18 -11.38
CA VAL A 207 11.27 23.95 -12.00
C VAL A 207 11.05 22.70 -12.86
N LYS A 208 11.01 22.87 -14.18
CA LYS A 208 11.20 21.74 -15.09
C LYS A 208 12.51 21.12 -14.65
N SER A 209 12.45 19.97 -13.98
CA SER A 209 13.64 19.33 -13.45
C SER A 209 14.52 19.02 -14.65
N ASN A 210 15.61 19.77 -14.81
CA ASN A 210 16.55 19.50 -15.89
C ASN A 210 16.94 18.02 -15.78
N PRO A 211 16.86 17.26 -16.88
CA PRO A 211 17.12 15.83 -16.86
C PRO A 211 18.41 15.55 -16.08
N LYS A 212 18.30 14.86 -14.94
CA LYS A 212 19.45 14.58 -14.08
C LYS A 212 20.46 13.83 -14.94
N LYS A 213 21.72 14.27 -14.98
CA LYS A 213 22.78 13.60 -15.75
C LYS A 213 23.58 12.66 -14.86
N ALA A 214 23.63 11.39 -15.25
CA ALA A 214 24.58 10.43 -14.71
C ALA A 214 25.81 10.36 -15.60
N LYS A 215 26.96 10.15 -14.97
CA LYS A 215 28.23 9.91 -15.66
C LYS A 215 28.38 8.41 -15.90
N SER A 216 28.67 8.01 -17.14
CA SER A 216 29.04 6.61 -17.39
C SER A 216 30.44 6.37 -16.82
N ILE A 217 30.57 5.41 -15.92
CA ILE A 217 31.87 4.94 -15.42
C ILE A 217 32.34 3.78 -16.29
N LEU A 218 31.50 2.74 -16.41
CA LEU A 218 31.66 1.66 -17.38
C LEU A 218 30.45 1.67 -18.32
N SER A 219 30.70 1.76 -19.63
CA SER A 219 29.62 1.72 -20.64
C SER A 219 28.98 0.33 -20.71
N MET A 220 27.80 0.20 -21.33
CA MET A 220 27.15 -1.11 -21.47
C MET A 220 27.98 -2.03 -22.38
N SER A 221 28.28 -3.25 -21.93
CA SER A 221 29.08 -4.26 -22.64
C SER A 221 28.33 -5.58 -22.82
N SER A 222 28.59 -6.32 -23.90
CA SER A 222 28.07 -7.68 -24.11
C SER A 222 28.73 -8.73 -23.21
N LYS A 223 29.92 -8.44 -22.68
CA LYS A 223 30.64 -9.25 -21.69
C LYS A 223 30.68 -8.50 -20.36
N ALA A 224 30.49 -9.20 -19.24
CA ALA A 224 30.60 -8.59 -17.91
C ALA A 224 32.01 -8.03 -17.67
N TYR A 225 32.12 -6.88 -17.01
CA TYR A 225 33.40 -6.31 -16.59
C TYR A 225 33.99 -7.06 -15.39
N TYR A 226 33.12 -7.46 -14.45
CA TYR A 226 33.50 -8.24 -13.27
C TYR A 226 32.31 -9.03 -12.70
N LYS A 227 32.62 -10.09 -11.95
CA LYS A 227 31.70 -10.78 -11.03
C LYS A 227 31.89 -10.24 -9.61
N GLY A 228 30.80 -10.19 -8.87
CA GLY A 228 30.81 -10.00 -7.43
C GLY A 228 29.73 -10.82 -6.75
N THR A 229 29.75 -10.81 -5.43
CA THR A 229 28.77 -11.47 -4.56
C THR A 229 28.07 -10.40 -3.74
N ILE A 230 26.75 -10.50 -3.61
CA ILE A 230 25.95 -9.57 -2.81
C ILE A 230 26.25 -9.75 -1.32
N LYS A 231 26.69 -8.67 -0.64
CA LYS A 231 27.11 -8.67 0.78
C LYS A 231 25.94 -8.80 1.75
N TYR A 232 24.78 -8.27 1.37
CA TYR A 232 23.53 -8.22 2.11
C TYR A 232 22.39 -7.97 1.10
N ASP A 233 21.17 -8.40 1.41
CA ASP A 233 20.00 -8.29 0.52
C ASP A 233 19.89 -6.89 -0.11
N ALA A 234 19.85 -6.85 -1.44
CA ALA A 234 20.03 -5.63 -2.23
C ALA A 234 18.84 -5.40 -3.17
N SER A 235 18.23 -4.23 -3.06
CA SER A 235 17.19 -3.74 -3.96
C SER A 235 17.59 -3.81 -5.43
N LEU A 236 16.88 -4.61 -6.22
CA LEU A 236 16.98 -4.62 -7.67
C LEU A 236 16.09 -3.51 -8.23
N ARG A 237 16.69 -2.37 -8.57
CA ARG A 237 15.96 -1.19 -9.05
C ARG A 237 15.87 -1.17 -10.58
N LYS A 238 14.72 -0.74 -11.09
CA LYS A 238 14.49 -0.43 -12.49
C LYS A 238 14.68 1.07 -12.71
N ARG A 239 15.34 1.43 -13.82
CA ARG A 239 15.56 2.83 -14.19
C ARG A 239 14.38 3.35 -15.00
N LYS A 240 13.85 4.53 -14.67
CA LYS A 240 12.67 5.10 -15.35
C LYS A 240 12.91 5.39 -16.84
N GLY A 241 14.11 5.89 -17.19
CA GLY A 241 14.49 6.19 -18.58
C GLY A 241 15.61 5.34 -19.16
N SER A 242 15.68 5.28 -20.48
CA SER A 242 16.69 4.51 -21.24
C SER A 242 18.01 5.27 -21.47
N THR A 243 18.07 6.58 -21.19
CA THR A 243 19.26 7.43 -21.43
C THR A 243 19.94 7.91 -20.14
N LEU A 244 21.21 8.30 -20.19
CA LEU A 244 21.95 8.86 -19.04
C LEU A 244 21.42 10.24 -18.57
N ASN A 245 20.54 10.87 -19.35
CA ASN A 245 19.85 12.11 -19.01
C ASN A 245 18.52 11.85 -18.27
N ASP A 246 17.94 10.66 -18.40
CA ASP A 246 16.74 10.24 -17.66
C ASP A 246 17.09 9.00 -16.83
N PHE A 247 18.02 9.22 -15.91
CA PHE A 247 18.43 8.23 -14.94
C PHE A 247 17.76 8.57 -13.60
N SER A 248 16.87 7.69 -13.16
CA SER A 248 16.30 7.73 -11.82
C SER A 248 15.86 6.32 -11.42
N PHE A 249 16.11 5.96 -10.17
CA PHE A 249 15.81 4.67 -9.58
C PHE A 249 14.69 4.88 -8.56
N GLY A 250 13.47 4.54 -8.95
CA GLY A 250 12.28 4.76 -8.12
C GLY A 250 11.20 3.71 -8.33
N GLU A 251 11.55 2.59 -8.94
CA GLU A 251 10.73 1.38 -9.08
C GLU A 251 11.65 0.24 -8.64
N GLU A 252 11.31 -0.43 -7.55
CA GLU A 252 11.95 -1.68 -7.18
C GLU A 252 11.24 -2.83 -7.89
N ILE A 253 12.01 -3.77 -8.43
CA ILE A 253 11.52 -4.92 -9.20
C ILE A 253 11.96 -6.26 -8.58
N GLY A 254 12.22 -6.23 -7.27
CA GLY A 254 12.62 -7.38 -6.45
C GLY A 254 13.89 -7.14 -5.62
N ILE A 255 14.25 -8.14 -4.84
CA ILE A 255 15.45 -8.18 -4.00
C ILE A 255 16.44 -9.22 -4.55
N VAL A 256 17.71 -8.86 -4.64
CA VAL A 256 18.81 -9.80 -4.85
C VAL A 256 19.35 -10.20 -3.48
N LYS A 257 19.13 -11.46 -3.06
CA LYS A 257 19.50 -11.92 -1.72
C LYS A 257 21.02 -11.94 -1.49
N LYS A 258 21.43 -11.86 -0.23
CA LYS A 258 22.81 -12.04 0.24
C LYS A 258 23.41 -13.36 -0.30
N GLY A 259 24.69 -13.32 -0.67
CA GLY A 259 25.39 -14.49 -1.21
C GLY A 259 25.13 -14.79 -2.68
N ILE A 260 24.10 -14.18 -3.30
CA ILE A 260 23.87 -14.33 -4.75
C ILE A 260 25.01 -13.70 -5.54
N GLU A 261 25.48 -14.42 -6.56
CA GLU A 261 26.47 -13.91 -7.50
C GLU A 261 25.83 -13.02 -8.56
N VAL A 262 26.47 -11.90 -8.84
CA VAL A 262 26.04 -10.92 -9.85
C VAL A 262 27.19 -10.57 -10.80
N TYR A 263 26.84 -10.44 -12.07
CA TYR A 263 27.74 -10.07 -13.15
C TYR A 263 27.43 -8.63 -13.57
N ILE A 264 28.46 -7.76 -13.60
CA ILE A 264 28.28 -6.32 -13.80
C ILE A 264 28.65 -5.94 -15.23
N PHE A 265 27.69 -5.39 -15.98
CA PHE A 265 27.80 -5.09 -17.41
C PHE A 265 27.82 -3.59 -17.73
N GLN A 266 27.54 -2.75 -16.74
CA GLN A 266 27.55 -1.28 -16.83
C GLN A 266 27.71 -0.68 -15.43
N GLU A 267 28.38 0.45 -15.32
CA GLU A 267 28.40 1.29 -14.12
C GLU A 267 28.07 2.73 -14.49
N ILE A 268 27.18 3.35 -13.73
CA ILE A 268 26.87 4.78 -13.84
C ILE A 268 26.98 5.43 -12.46
N GLU A 269 27.52 6.64 -12.41
CA GLU A 269 27.62 7.48 -11.22
C GLU A 269 26.49 8.52 -11.29
N ASP A 270 25.68 8.61 -10.25
CA ASP A 270 24.60 9.59 -10.16
C ASP A 270 25.13 10.99 -9.80
N ALA A 271 24.23 11.99 -9.86
CA ALA A 271 24.57 13.37 -9.52
C ALA A 271 24.84 13.60 -8.02
N GLN A 272 24.80 12.55 -7.19
CA GLN A 272 25.15 12.56 -5.77
C GLN A 272 26.51 11.86 -5.52
N GLY A 273 27.13 11.28 -6.56
CA GLY A 273 28.39 10.54 -6.48
C GLY A 273 28.23 9.03 -6.24
N ASN A 274 27.00 8.53 -6.12
CA ASN A 274 26.74 7.12 -5.87
C ASN A 274 26.91 6.31 -7.16
N THR A 275 27.58 5.16 -7.09
CA THR A 275 27.73 4.27 -8.26
C THR A 275 26.65 3.20 -8.28
N TRP A 276 25.97 3.06 -9.41
CA TRP A 276 24.95 2.05 -9.68
C TRP A 276 25.46 1.06 -10.72
N CYS A 277 25.38 -0.23 -10.38
CA CYS A 277 25.88 -1.34 -11.18
C CYS A 277 24.70 -2.06 -11.86
N ARG A 278 24.75 -2.20 -13.19
CA ARG A 278 23.75 -2.97 -13.93
C ARG A 278 24.07 -4.45 -13.88
N THR A 279 23.11 -5.22 -13.40
CA THR A 279 23.15 -6.69 -13.36
C THR A 279 22.31 -7.27 -14.48
N TYR A 280 22.65 -8.48 -14.91
CA TYR A 280 21.80 -9.31 -15.76
C TYR A 280 21.56 -10.65 -15.06
N SER A 281 20.31 -11.10 -15.08
CA SER A 281 19.94 -12.50 -14.90
C SER A 281 18.99 -12.91 -16.01
N ASN A 282 18.82 -14.22 -16.22
CA ASN A 282 17.94 -14.77 -17.25
C ASN A 282 16.45 -14.41 -17.09
N LYS A 283 16.10 -13.68 -16.02
CA LYS A 283 14.73 -13.21 -15.71
C LYS A 283 14.62 -11.70 -15.45
N ASN A 284 15.72 -10.93 -15.33
CA ASN A 284 15.65 -9.48 -15.04
C ASN A 284 16.90 -8.66 -15.43
N ASN A 285 16.66 -7.41 -15.86
CA ASN A 285 17.68 -6.42 -16.27
C ASN A 285 17.70 -5.21 -15.32
N GLY A 286 18.15 -5.41 -14.08
CA GLY A 286 18.07 -4.40 -13.03
C GLY A 286 19.39 -3.69 -12.69
N TRP A 287 19.31 -2.80 -11.71
CA TRP A 287 20.42 -2.04 -11.15
C TRP A 287 20.48 -2.23 -9.65
N VAL A 288 21.67 -2.46 -9.11
CA VAL A 288 21.93 -2.50 -7.66
C VAL A 288 22.99 -1.47 -7.32
N HIS A 289 22.98 -0.97 -6.08
CA HIS A 289 23.99 -0.02 -5.63
C HIS A 289 25.36 -0.70 -5.48
N LYS A 290 26.45 -0.07 -5.95
CA LYS A 290 27.78 -0.70 -6.03
C LYS A 290 28.28 -1.21 -4.69
N ASP A 291 28.02 -0.47 -3.63
CA ASP A 291 28.46 -0.83 -2.28
C ASP A 291 27.73 -2.03 -1.67
N THR A 292 26.71 -2.58 -2.33
CA THR A 292 26.10 -3.87 -1.98
C THR A 292 26.93 -5.06 -2.47
N ILE A 293 27.85 -4.85 -3.41
CA ILE A 293 28.60 -5.91 -4.11
C ILE A 293 30.02 -6.02 -3.52
N LYS A 294 30.41 -7.23 -3.09
CA LYS A 294 31.82 -7.59 -2.91
C LYS A 294 32.35 -8.08 -4.26
N LYS A 295 33.26 -7.34 -4.89
CA LYS A 295 33.90 -7.76 -6.15
C LYS A 295 34.75 -9.02 -5.91
N THR A 296 34.57 -10.05 -6.73
CA THR A 296 35.25 -11.36 -6.56
C THR A 296 36.13 -11.75 -7.75
N LYS A 297 35.81 -11.33 -8.98
CA LYS A 297 36.65 -11.60 -10.15
C LYS A 297 36.51 -10.51 -11.22
N THR A 298 37.61 -9.99 -11.76
CA THR A 298 37.58 -9.08 -12.93
C THR A 298 37.69 -9.91 -14.21
N PHE A 299 36.93 -9.54 -15.25
CA PHE A 299 36.97 -10.18 -16.57
C PHE A 299 37.50 -9.24 -17.67
N ILE A 300 37.33 -7.93 -17.53
CA ILE A 300 37.76 -6.93 -18.51
C ILE A 300 38.59 -5.86 -17.80
N SER A 301 39.82 -5.64 -18.27
CA SER A 301 40.66 -4.53 -17.83
C SER A 301 40.24 -3.24 -18.54
N THR A 302 39.88 -2.22 -17.76
CA THR A 302 39.31 -0.98 -18.29
C THR A 302 40.40 0.05 -18.58
N LYS A 303 41.07 -0.07 -19.73
CA LYS A 303 41.74 1.07 -20.38
C LYS A 303 40.77 1.79 -21.33
N LYS A 304 40.81 3.11 -21.32
CA LYS A 304 39.77 4.04 -21.82
C LYS A 304 40.03 4.49 -23.26
N LYS A 305 39.08 4.29 -24.20
CA LYS A 305 38.89 5.09 -25.44
C LYS A 305 37.52 4.82 -26.11
N ALA A 306 37.12 5.63 -27.09
CA ALA A 306 35.74 5.77 -27.59
C ALA A 306 35.61 5.65 -29.13
N THR A 307 34.41 5.35 -29.70
CA THR A 307 33.74 6.06 -30.84
C THR A 307 32.50 5.33 -31.49
N THR A 308 31.46 6.14 -31.83
CA THR A 308 30.39 6.14 -32.90
C THR A 308 29.61 4.93 -33.55
N LYS A 309 28.25 4.99 -33.43
CA LYS A 309 27.09 4.78 -34.38
C LYS A 309 27.05 3.77 -35.59
N LYS A 310 25.96 2.97 -35.73
CA LYS A 310 24.84 3.05 -36.77
C LYS A 310 23.66 2.03 -36.56
N LYS A 311 22.63 1.99 -37.45
CA LYS A 311 21.30 1.29 -37.37
C LYS A 311 21.05 0.24 -38.49
N SER A 312 20.09 -0.69 -38.32
CA SER A 312 19.15 -1.20 -39.37
C SER A 312 17.90 -1.94 -38.79
N THR A 313 16.98 -2.45 -39.63
CA THR A 313 15.54 -2.79 -39.32
C THR A 313 14.98 -3.98 -40.13
N ASN A 314 13.93 -4.68 -39.67
CA ASN A 314 12.86 -5.24 -40.56
C ASN A 314 11.57 -5.72 -39.83
N LYS A 315 10.54 -6.12 -40.60
CA LYS A 315 9.10 -6.21 -40.23
C LYS A 315 8.44 -7.47 -40.84
N ASN A 316 7.42 -8.07 -40.21
CA ASN A 316 6.42 -8.93 -40.87
C ASN A 316 5.07 -8.89 -40.09
N ASN A 317 3.96 -9.32 -40.71
CA ASN A 317 2.58 -8.95 -40.29
C ASN A 317 2.08 -9.58 -38.97
N ASP A 318 1.42 -8.76 -38.13
CA ASP A 318 1.03 -9.13 -36.77
C ASP A 318 -0.46 -9.55 -36.62
N ILE A 319 -0.71 -10.81 -36.24
CA ILE A 319 -1.94 -11.27 -35.56
C ILE A 319 -1.55 -11.66 -34.12
N TYR A 320 -2.38 -11.29 -33.15
CA TYR A 320 -2.11 -11.55 -31.72
C TYR A 320 -3.14 -12.50 -31.11
N THR A 321 -2.65 -13.56 -30.47
CA THR A 321 -3.48 -14.45 -29.64
C THR A 321 -3.53 -13.92 -28.21
N VAL A 322 -4.72 -13.51 -27.77
CA VAL A 322 -5.01 -13.00 -26.43
C VAL A 322 -4.63 -14.04 -25.36
N LYS A 323 -3.92 -13.63 -24.31
CA LYS A 323 -3.48 -14.49 -23.20
C LYS A 323 -4.30 -14.22 -21.93
N PRO A 324 -4.32 -15.14 -20.95
CA PRO A 324 -4.87 -14.87 -19.63
C PRO A 324 -4.27 -13.60 -19.00
N GLY A 325 -5.11 -12.72 -18.47
CA GLY A 325 -4.68 -11.42 -17.94
C GLY A 325 -4.35 -10.36 -19.00
N ASP A 326 -4.74 -10.57 -20.25
CA ASP A 326 -4.75 -9.50 -21.26
C ASP A 326 -6.08 -8.73 -21.27
N TYR A 327 -5.98 -7.46 -21.61
CA TYR A 327 -7.08 -6.53 -21.84
C TYR A 327 -6.67 -5.60 -22.98
N LEU A 328 -7.62 -5.04 -23.74
CA LEU A 328 -7.31 -4.39 -25.02
C LEU A 328 -6.25 -3.28 -24.92
N PHE A 329 -6.19 -2.51 -23.83
CA PHE A 329 -5.18 -1.47 -23.64
C PHE A 329 -3.74 -2.03 -23.55
N LYS A 330 -3.56 -3.20 -22.94
CA LYS A 330 -2.27 -3.90 -22.86
C LYS A 330 -1.79 -4.33 -24.24
N ILE A 331 -2.68 -4.92 -25.05
CA ILE A 331 -2.39 -5.40 -26.41
C ILE A 331 -2.16 -4.21 -27.37
N ALA A 332 -3.00 -3.18 -27.28
CA ALA A 332 -2.86 -1.93 -28.03
C ALA A 332 -1.50 -1.28 -27.80
N LYS A 333 -1.10 -1.13 -26.53
CA LYS A 333 0.21 -0.58 -26.12
C LYS A 333 1.38 -1.46 -26.59
N GLN A 334 1.21 -2.78 -26.62
CA GLN A 334 2.22 -3.73 -27.11
C GLN A 334 2.45 -3.59 -28.63
N HIS A 335 1.39 -3.51 -29.43
CA HIS A 335 1.46 -3.40 -30.90
C HIS A 335 1.52 -1.95 -31.43
N LYS A 336 1.54 -0.96 -30.54
CA LYS A 336 1.61 0.49 -30.85
C LYS A 336 0.43 1.00 -31.67
N VAL A 337 -0.75 0.47 -31.37
CA VAL A 337 -2.04 0.88 -31.95
C VAL A 337 -2.96 1.35 -30.81
N THR A 338 -4.10 1.99 -31.08
CA THR A 338 -5.01 2.38 -30.00
C THR A 338 -6.01 1.26 -29.66
N VAL A 339 -6.63 1.32 -28.49
CA VAL A 339 -7.75 0.42 -28.13
C VAL A 339 -8.87 0.54 -29.15
N ASN A 340 -9.24 1.76 -29.55
CA ASN A 340 -10.29 2.01 -30.53
C ASN A 340 -9.93 1.49 -31.93
N ASP A 341 -8.66 1.57 -32.34
CA ASP A 341 -8.19 0.95 -33.58
C ASP A 341 -8.36 -0.57 -33.52
N LEU A 342 -7.86 -1.21 -32.47
CA LEU A 342 -7.99 -2.64 -32.22
C LEU A 342 -9.46 -3.10 -32.22
N LYS A 343 -10.34 -2.36 -31.54
CA LYS A 343 -11.79 -2.63 -31.53
C LYS A 343 -12.38 -2.49 -32.94
N LYS A 344 -12.05 -1.42 -33.66
CA LYS A 344 -12.57 -1.15 -35.00
C LYS A 344 -12.12 -2.19 -36.03
N TRP A 345 -10.88 -2.66 -35.96
CA TRP A 345 -10.33 -3.67 -36.88
C TRP A 345 -10.86 -5.09 -36.63
N ASN A 346 -11.33 -5.36 -35.41
CA ASN A 346 -11.87 -6.65 -34.99
C ASN A 346 -13.38 -6.61 -34.69
N LYS A 347 -14.08 -5.53 -35.08
CA LYS A 347 -15.53 -5.32 -34.89
C LYS A 347 -16.03 -5.51 -33.43
N LEU A 348 -15.21 -5.13 -32.44
CA LEU A 348 -15.55 -5.25 -31.01
C LEU A 348 -16.37 -4.05 -30.51
N THR A 349 -17.50 -4.32 -29.84
CA THR A 349 -18.36 -3.30 -29.23
C THR A 349 -17.89 -2.93 -27.80
N SER A 350 -17.43 -3.90 -27.00
CA SER A 350 -16.92 -3.70 -25.63
C SER A 350 -15.39 -3.77 -25.53
N ASP A 351 -14.84 -3.42 -24.36
CA ASP A 351 -13.41 -3.54 -24.08
C ASP A 351 -12.99 -4.96 -23.63
N THR A 352 -13.98 -5.82 -23.38
CA THR A 352 -13.85 -7.23 -23.00
C THR A 352 -13.30 -8.07 -24.15
N ILE A 353 -12.27 -8.86 -23.85
CA ILE A 353 -11.66 -9.86 -24.73
C ILE A 353 -11.37 -11.12 -23.93
N PHE A 354 -11.35 -12.28 -24.59
CA PHE A 354 -11.21 -13.58 -23.95
C PHE A 354 -9.87 -14.23 -24.28
N PRO A 355 -9.23 -14.97 -23.34
CA PRO A 355 -8.04 -15.74 -23.65
C PRO A 355 -8.24 -16.70 -24.83
N LYS A 356 -7.19 -16.89 -25.64
CA LYS A 356 -7.17 -17.59 -26.93
C LYS A 356 -7.91 -16.91 -28.10
N GLN A 357 -8.62 -15.79 -27.88
CA GLN A 357 -9.18 -14.99 -28.97
C GLN A 357 -8.06 -14.46 -29.89
N LEU A 358 -8.28 -14.43 -31.20
CA LEU A 358 -7.34 -13.87 -32.18
C LEU A 358 -7.73 -12.42 -32.52
N LEU A 359 -6.76 -11.50 -32.47
CA LEU A 359 -6.94 -10.08 -32.79
C LEU A 359 -5.98 -9.62 -33.88
N LYS A 360 -6.51 -8.97 -34.91
CA LYS A 360 -5.76 -8.16 -35.87
C LYS A 360 -5.20 -6.93 -35.13
N VAL A 361 -3.88 -6.84 -35.03
CA VAL A 361 -3.17 -5.79 -34.28
C VAL A 361 -2.40 -4.82 -35.18
N VAL A 362 -2.57 -4.95 -36.51
CA VAL A 362 -2.19 -3.96 -37.51
C VAL A 362 -3.41 -3.55 -38.34
N LYS A 363 -3.36 -2.33 -38.88
CA LYS A 363 -4.49 -1.72 -39.59
C LYS A 363 -4.87 -2.52 -40.84
N PRO A 364 -6.11 -3.03 -40.96
CA PRO A 364 -6.65 -3.53 -42.21
C PRO A 364 -6.58 -2.43 -43.27
N SER A 365 -6.07 -2.77 -44.45
CA SER A 365 -5.91 -1.83 -45.56
C SER A 365 -7.26 -1.53 -46.22
N GLU A 366 -8.01 -0.59 -45.66
CA GLU A 366 -9.23 -0.05 -46.28
C GLU A 366 -9.40 1.45 -45.94
N THR A 367 -10.16 2.14 -46.80
CA THR A 367 -10.10 3.60 -47.03
C THR A 367 -10.86 4.49 -46.01
N LYS A 368 -10.56 5.80 -46.03
CA LYS A 368 -10.90 6.91 -45.08
C LYS A 368 -12.42 7.22 -44.90
N PRO A 369 -12.91 8.05 -43.90
CA PRO A 369 -12.27 9.24 -43.28
C PRO A 369 -12.17 9.41 -41.71
N LYS A 370 -12.96 10.30 -41.04
CA LYS A 370 -12.46 11.32 -40.04
C LYS A 370 -13.55 11.90 -39.08
N VAL A 371 -13.20 12.48 -37.89
CA VAL A 371 -13.68 13.79 -37.26
C VAL A 371 -13.72 13.90 -35.68
N THR A 372 -12.99 14.91 -35.15
CA THR A 372 -13.01 15.77 -33.89
C THR A 372 -13.36 15.32 -32.43
N ALA A 373 -12.99 16.18 -31.45
CA ALA A 373 -12.94 15.95 -29.98
C ALA A 373 -13.71 16.99 -29.09
N LYS A 374 -13.94 16.70 -27.79
CA LYS A 374 -14.49 17.64 -26.76
C LYS A 374 -13.97 17.37 -25.31
N LYS A 375 -14.04 18.39 -24.43
CA LYS A 375 -13.68 18.40 -22.98
C LYS A 375 -14.75 17.73 -22.07
N LYS A 376 -14.41 17.38 -20.81
CA LYS A 376 -15.37 17.13 -19.69
C LYS A 376 -14.87 17.61 -18.32
N ALA A 377 -15.80 17.71 -17.36
CA ALA A 377 -15.74 18.46 -16.09
C ALA A 377 -15.67 17.52 -14.84
N PRO A 378 -15.95 17.93 -13.57
CA PRO A 378 -15.53 17.19 -12.38
C PRO A 378 -16.26 15.86 -12.15
N VAL A 379 -15.60 14.94 -11.45
CA VAL A 379 -16.02 13.55 -11.25
C VAL A 379 -16.91 13.41 -10.01
N LYS A 380 -18.14 12.90 -10.18
CA LYS A 380 -18.97 12.38 -9.07
C LYS A 380 -18.44 11.00 -8.64
N LYS A 381 -18.56 10.66 -7.34
CA LYS A 381 -18.37 9.27 -6.88
C LYS A 381 -19.32 8.34 -7.67
N VAL A 382 -18.76 7.31 -8.30
CA VAL A 382 -19.51 6.25 -8.97
C VAL A 382 -19.50 5.04 -8.04
N PHE A 383 -20.67 4.61 -7.60
CA PHE A 383 -20.83 3.34 -6.92
C PHE A 383 -20.84 2.22 -7.97
N THR A 384 -20.15 1.10 -7.70
CA THR A 384 -20.21 -0.07 -8.59
C THR A 384 -21.50 -0.86 -8.33
N GLU A 385 -22.33 -0.93 -9.37
CA GLU A 385 -23.45 -1.87 -9.49
C GLU A 385 -22.93 -3.33 -9.45
N CYS A 386 -23.81 -4.29 -9.19
CA CYS A 386 -23.44 -5.70 -9.23
C CYS A 386 -23.01 -6.12 -10.64
N LEU A 387 -22.04 -7.03 -10.72
CA LEU A 387 -21.51 -7.57 -11.97
C LEU A 387 -22.18 -8.88 -12.39
N LEU A 388 -22.99 -9.49 -11.53
CA LEU A 388 -23.68 -10.76 -11.75
C LEU A 388 -25.21 -10.61 -11.63
N THR A 389 -25.94 -11.40 -12.40
CA THR A 389 -27.35 -11.71 -12.15
C THR A 389 -27.49 -12.62 -10.92
N GLU A 390 -28.69 -12.73 -10.35
CA GLU A 390 -28.99 -13.63 -9.22
C GLU A 390 -28.53 -15.08 -9.53
N GLY A 391 -28.90 -15.61 -10.70
CA GLY A 391 -28.50 -16.97 -11.11
C GLY A 391 -27.00 -17.18 -11.30
N GLU A 392 -26.28 -16.17 -11.83
CA GLU A 392 -24.81 -16.22 -11.93
C GLU A 392 -24.15 -16.17 -10.54
N ALA A 393 -24.70 -15.37 -9.62
CA ALA A 393 -24.21 -15.24 -8.25
C ALA A 393 -24.40 -16.53 -7.46
N VAL A 394 -25.61 -17.10 -7.47
CA VAL A 394 -25.93 -18.38 -6.83
C VAL A 394 -25.05 -19.51 -7.39
N LYS A 395 -24.86 -19.58 -8.71
CA LYS A 395 -23.95 -20.54 -9.33
C LYS A 395 -22.50 -20.35 -8.87
N TYR A 396 -22.06 -19.11 -8.66
CA TYR A 396 -20.73 -18.84 -8.11
C TYR A 396 -20.62 -19.27 -6.64
N ALA A 397 -21.62 -19.00 -5.80
CA ALA A 397 -21.66 -19.49 -4.41
C ALA A 397 -21.53 -21.02 -4.35
N HIS A 398 -22.29 -21.76 -5.18
CA HIS A 398 -22.12 -23.21 -5.30
C HIS A 398 -20.71 -23.65 -5.70
N SER A 399 -20.01 -22.87 -6.53
CA SER A 399 -18.62 -23.19 -6.96
C SER A 399 -17.56 -22.96 -5.88
N LEU A 400 -17.91 -22.34 -4.74
CA LEU A 400 -17.00 -22.16 -3.62
C LEU A 400 -16.75 -23.48 -2.87
N VAL A 401 -17.73 -24.39 -2.84
CA VAL A 401 -17.67 -25.66 -2.10
C VAL A 401 -16.46 -26.52 -2.52
N GLY A 402 -15.74 -27.07 -1.54
CA GLY A 402 -14.58 -27.95 -1.74
C GLY A 402 -13.22 -27.23 -1.80
N ASN A 403 -13.20 -25.90 -1.77
CA ASN A 403 -12.00 -25.08 -1.74
C ASN A 403 -11.79 -24.44 -0.37
N GLY A 404 -10.57 -24.04 -0.03
CA GLY A 404 -10.30 -23.19 1.13
C GLY A 404 -9.87 -21.81 0.67
N TYR A 405 -10.49 -20.77 1.21
CA TYR A 405 -10.24 -19.38 0.79
C TYR A 405 -9.49 -18.62 1.87
N ASP A 406 -8.31 -18.14 1.55
CA ASP A 406 -7.53 -17.18 2.33
C ASP A 406 -7.50 -15.92 1.47
N PHE A 407 -8.40 -14.97 1.76
CA PHE A 407 -8.71 -13.86 0.87
C PHE A 407 -7.82 -12.65 1.14
N ASP A 408 -7.53 -12.39 2.42
CA ASP A 408 -6.65 -11.31 2.88
C ASP A 408 -5.27 -11.79 3.34
N GLY A 409 -5.06 -13.10 3.52
CA GLY A 409 -3.80 -13.68 4.00
C GLY A 409 -3.72 -13.84 5.53
N TYR A 410 -4.82 -13.61 6.26
CA TYR A 410 -4.83 -13.43 7.71
C TYR A 410 -5.67 -14.49 8.44
N PHE A 411 -5.10 -15.06 9.51
CA PHE A 411 -5.73 -16.15 10.30
C PHE A 411 -6.25 -17.37 9.48
N GLY A 412 -5.81 -17.56 8.24
CA GLY A 412 -6.10 -18.74 7.42
C GLY A 412 -7.48 -18.70 6.78
N TRP A 413 -8.17 -19.84 6.70
CA TRP A 413 -9.46 -19.91 6.02
C TRP A 413 -10.62 -19.45 6.91
N GLN A 414 -10.79 -18.15 7.17
CA GLN A 414 -11.88 -17.64 8.02
C GLN A 414 -13.23 -17.57 7.29
N CYS A 415 -14.33 -17.49 8.04
CA CYS A 415 -15.68 -17.38 7.43
C CYS A 415 -15.87 -16.08 6.62
N VAL A 416 -15.19 -15.01 7.02
CA VAL A 416 -15.19 -13.70 6.35
C VAL A 416 -14.52 -13.79 4.96
N ASP A 417 -13.43 -14.55 4.79
CA ASP A 417 -12.75 -14.71 3.49
C ASP A 417 -13.66 -15.24 2.39
N LEU A 418 -14.47 -16.25 2.74
CA LEU A 418 -15.42 -16.85 1.81
C LEU A 418 -16.53 -15.86 1.42
N SER A 419 -17.02 -15.10 2.41
CA SER A 419 -18.02 -14.06 2.20
C SER A 419 -17.45 -12.90 1.35
N ASN A 420 -16.17 -12.55 1.53
CA ASN A 420 -15.45 -11.57 0.72
C ASN A 420 -15.13 -12.09 -0.69
N MET A 421 -14.78 -13.36 -0.86
CA MET A 421 -14.64 -14.00 -2.19
C MET A 421 -15.93 -13.89 -3.00
N TYR A 422 -17.08 -14.12 -2.35
CA TYR A 422 -18.40 -13.95 -2.94
C TYR A 422 -18.69 -12.47 -3.26
N TYR A 423 -18.59 -11.58 -2.28
CA TYR A 423 -18.91 -10.16 -2.44
C TYR A 423 -18.01 -9.44 -3.45
N PHE A 424 -16.71 -9.75 -3.47
CA PHE A 424 -15.76 -9.22 -4.45
C PHE A 424 -16.08 -9.68 -5.87
N ARG A 425 -16.64 -10.88 -6.06
CA ARG A 425 -17.13 -11.34 -7.38
C ARG A 425 -18.31 -10.50 -7.86
N LEU A 426 -19.19 -10.11 -6.94
CA LEU A 426 -20.36 -9.27 -7.21
C LEU A 426 -20.00 -7.81 -7.48
N PHE A 427 -19.26 -7.14 -6.60
CA PHE A 427 -19.14 -5.66 -6.63
C PHE A 427 -17.73 -5.12 -6.93
N LYS A 428 -16.71 -5.99 -6.98
CA LYS A 428 -15.28 -5.61 -7.00
C LYS A 428 -14.88 -4.70 -5.84
N ASP A 429 -15.52 -4.96 -4.70
CA ASP A 429 -15.35 -4.27 -3.42
C ASP A 429 -15.47 -5.31 -2.29
N TYR A 430 -15.34 -4.88 -1.04
CA TYR A 430 -15.12 -5.74 0.12
C TYR A 430 -16.11 -5.46 1.26
N LEU A 431 -16.34 -6.46 2.11
CA LEU A 431 -17.08 -6.34 3.36
C LEU A 431 -16.12 -5.92 4.47
N ARG A 432 -16.45 -4.85 5.18
CA ARG A 432 -15.73 -4.32 6.34
C ARG A 432 -16.26 -4.92 7.63
N CYS A 433 -15.38 -5.38 8.50
CA CYS A 433 -15.71 -5.93 9.82
C CYS A 433 -14.45 -6.22 10.63
N GLU A 434 -14.52 -6.12 11.97
CA GLU A 434 -13.53 -6.70 12.88
C GLU A 434 -13.88 -8.17 13.17
N GLY A 435 -15.18 -8.44 13.36
CA GLY A 435 -15.77 -9.78 13.29
C GLY A 435 -17.02 -9.79 12.41
N ALA A 436 -17.40 -10.96 11.87
CA ALA A 436 -18.56 -11.13 11.00
C ALA A 436 -19.85 -10.40 11.46
N ILE A 437 -20.06 -10.28 12.78
CA ILE A 437 -21.18 -9.55 13.40
C ILE A 437 -21.27 -8.06 13.00
N ASP A 438 -20.17 -7.43 12.60
CA ASP A 438 -20.10 -6.01 12.20
C ASP A 438 -20.61 -5.78 10.77
N ILE A 439 -20.59 -6.81 9.93
CA ILE A 439 -20.89 -6.72 8.49
C ILE A 439 -22.21 -5.96 8.21
N PRO A 440 -23.34 -6.22 8.91
CA PRO A 440 -24.61 -5.55 8.65
C PRO A 440 -24.62 -4.04 8.95
N THR A 441 -23.69 -3.53 9.78
CA THR A 441 -23.73 -2.15 10.30
C THR A 441 -22.52 -1.29 9.93
N TRP A 442 -21.36 -1.88 9.63
CA TRP A 442 -20.13 -1.15 9.26
C TRP A 442 -20.00 -0.87 7.75
N ASN A 443 -20.94 -1.37 6.94
CA ASN A 443 -20.91 -1.28 5.48
C ASN A 443 -22.03 -0.39 4.93
N ASP A 444 -21.69 0.48 3.97
CA ASP A 444 -22.67 1.23 3.19
C ASP A 444 -23.22 0.35 2.05
N PHE A 445 -24.40 -0.22 2.29
CA PHE A 445 -25.12 -1.04 1.32
C PHE A 445 -26.14 -0.27 0.46
N THR A 446 -26.27 1.06 0.63
CA THR A 446 -27.40 1.89 0.12
C THR A 446 -27.76 1.66 -1.35
N ASN A 447 -26.77 1.36 -2.20
CA ASN A 447 -26.95 1.09 -3.64
C ASN A 447 -26.42 -0.29 -4.09
N ARG A 448 -26.25 -1.24 -3.15
CA ARG A 448 -25.64 -2.56 -3.42
C ARG A 448 -26.36 -3.74 -2.81
N ALA A 449 -27.00 -3.57 -1.65
CA ALA A 449 -27.73 -4.65 -1.00
C ALA A 449 -28.83 -4.09 -0.11
N LYS A 450 -29.84 -4.93 0.21
CA LYS A 450 -30.79 -4.65 1.28
C LYS A 450 -30.47 -5.54 2.46
N VAL A 451 -30.27 -4.92 3.63
CA VAL A 451 -30.00 -5.60 4.90
C VAL A 451 -31.33 -5.90 5.58
N TYR A 452 -31.48 -7.13 6.07
CA TYR A 452 -32.62 -7.59 6.83
C TYR A 452 -32.13 -8.16 8.17
N LYS A 453 -32.83 -7.84 9.26
CA LYS A 453 -32.73 -8.62 10.51
C LYS A 453 -33.74 -9.75 10.44
N ASN A 454 -33.40 -10.93 10.97
CA ASN A 454 -34.27 -12.09 10.91
C ASN A 454 -35.58 -11.90 11.71
N THR A 455 -36.66 -12.49 11.20
CA THR A 455 -37.98 -12.59 11.85
C THR A 455 -38.53 -14.01 11.62
N PRO A 456 -39.52 -14.50 12.39
CA PRO A 456 -40.08 -15.84 12.19
C PRO A 456 -40.53 -16.13 10.74
N ASP A 457 -41.10 -15.14 10.06
CA ASP A 457 -41.58 -15.27 8.68
C ASP A 457 -40.54 -14.90 7.60
N PHE A 458 -39.27 -14.66 7.98
CA PHE A 458 -38.25 -14.21 7.02
C PHE A 458 -37.70 -15.38 6.21
N LEU A 459 -38.04 -15.42 4.92
CA LEU A 459 -37.42 -16.33 3.96
C LEU A 459 -36.14 -15.73 3.36
N ALA A 460 -35.02 -16.42 3.60
CA ALA A 460 -33.74 -16.12 2.99
C ALA A 460 -33.76 -16.56 1.52
N LYS A 461 -32.94 -15.93 0.68
CA LYS A 461 -32.83 -16.28 -0.74
C LYS A 461 -31.44 -16.84 -1.05
N PRO A 462 -31.34 -17.76 -2.02
CA PRO A 462 -30.06 -18.12 -2.61
C PRO A 462 -29.27 -16.85 -2.98
N GLY A 463 -28.01 -16.80 -2.55
CA GLY A 463 -27.11 -15.67 -2.79
C GLY A 463 -27.18 -14.53 -1.76
N ASP A 464 -28.07 -14.59 -0.76
CA ASP A 464 -27.96 -13.75 0.44
C ASP A 464 -26.65 -14.09 1.18
N ILE A 465 -25.97 -13.07 1.70
CA ILE A 465 -24.91 -13.26 2.70
C ILE A 465 -25.59 -13.26 4.06
N VAL A 466 -25.44 -14.35 4.82
CA VAL A 466 -26.01 -14.49 6.15
C VAL A 466 -24.94 -14.27 7.21
N VAL A 467 -25.31 -13.54 8.26
CA VAL A 467 -24.45 -13.23 9.41
C VAL A 467 -25.17 -13.69 10.67
N TRP A 468 -24.49 -14.44 11.53
CA TRP A 468 -24.97 -14.82 12.85
C TRP A 468 -24.27 -13.98 13.92
N GLY A 469 -25.07 -13.36 14.79
CA GLY A 469 -24.62 -12.74 16.03
C GLY A 469 -24.58 -13.73 17.22
N TYR A 470 -24.57 -13.17 18.43
CA TYR A 470 -24.43 -13.91 19.70
C TYR A 470 -25.50 -15.00 19.93
N GLY A 471 -25.06 -16.12 20.55
CA GLY A 471 -25.91 -17.10 21.21
C GLY A 471 -26.60 -18.09 20.27
N PHE A 472 -25.83 -18.91 19.55
CA PHE A 472 -26.37 -19.90 18.59
C PHE A 472 -25.44 -21.13 18.42
N GLY A 473 -24.78 -21.61 19.49
CA GLY A 473 -23.81 -22.71 19.41
C GLY A 473 -22.47 -22.35 18.74
N ILE A 474 -22.40 -21.18 18.10
CA ILE A 474 -21.19 -20.46 17.67
C ILE A 474 -20.21 -20.24 18.84
N ASP A 475 -20.73 -20.34 20.06
CA ASP A 475 -20.08 -20.30 21.37
C ASP A 475 -18.82 -21.19 21.47
N LYS A 476 -18.70 -22.22 20.59
CA LYS A 476 -17.52 -23.09 20.47
C LYS A 476 -16.30 -22.40 19.83
N TYR A 477 -16.48 -21.50 18.86
CA TYR A 477 -15.38 -20.85 18.11
C TYR A 477 -15.57 -19.37 17.73
N GLY A 478 -16.78 -18.90 17.42
CA GLY A 478 -17.01 -17.53 16.93
C GLY A 478 -17.14 -16.46 18.01
N LYS A 479 -17.35 -16.83 19.29
CA LYS A 479 -17.37 -15.92 20.46
C LYS A 479 -18.14 -14.60 20.20
N HIS A 480 -17.48 -13.46 20.43
CA HIS A 480 -17.99 -12.10 20.19
C HIS A 480 -17.82 -11.62 18.73
N TRP A 481 -17.22 -12.42 17.87
CA TRP A 481 -16.94 -12.08 16.47
C TRP A 481 -18.08 -12.47 15.52
N GLY A 482 -18.94 -13.42 15.92
CA GLY A 482 -20.02 -13.95 15.09
C GLY A 482 -19.53 -14.90 13.99
N HIS A 483 -20.38 -15.17 13.01
CA HIS A 483 -20.06 -16.02 11.84
C HIS A 483 -20.76 -15.50 10.58
N THR A 484 -20.25 -15.83 9.38
CA THR A 484 -20.85 -15.42 8.09
C THR A 484 -20.72 -16.50 7.02
N ALA A 485 -21.73 -16.59 6.15
CA ALA A 485 -21.80 -17.57 5.06
C ALA A 485 -22.62 -17.04 3.87
N VAL A 486 -22.68 -17.81 2.77
CA VAL A 486 -23.54 -17.48 1.61
C VAL A 486 -24.64 -18.53 1.47
N VAL A 487 -25.90 -18.09 1.42
CA VAL A 487 -27.07 -18.95 1.27
C VAL A 487 -27.10 -19.61 -0.11
N LEU A 488 -27.33 -20.92 -0.15
CA LEU A 488 -27.51 -21.71 -1.38
C LEU A 488 -28.99 -22.06 -1.61
N SER A 489 -29.73 -22.33 -0.54
CA SER A 489 -31.16 -22.63 -0.54
C SER A 489 -31.75 -22.39 0.85
N ALA A 490 -33.06 -22.18 0.96
CA ALA A 490 -33.75 -22.01 2.24
C ALA A 490 -35.22 -22.44 2.13
N ASP A 491 -35.78 -22.85 3.26
CA ASP A 491 -37.21 -22.90 3.53
C ASP A 491 -37.51 -21.98 4.74
N LEU A 492 -38.64 -22.12 5.44
CA LEU A 492 -38.95 -21.30 6.63
C LEU A 492 -38.34 -21.84 7.94
N ASN A 493 -37.86 -23.09 7.95
CA ASN A 493 -37.29 -23.74 9.12
C ASN A 493 -35.76 -23.64 9.14
N GLN A 494 -35.12 -23.73 7.97
CA GLN A 494 -33.67 -23.76 7.84
C GLN A 494 -33.14 -23.07 6.57
N ILE A 495 -31.88 -22.65 6.65
CA ILE A 495 -31.05 -22.25 5.52
C ILE A 495 -29.98 -23.31 5.26
N THR A 496 -29.64 -23.52 4.00
CA THR A 496 -28.47 -24.29 3.59
C THR A 496 -27.47 -23.34 2.96
N VAL A 497 -26.24 -23.33 3.45
CA VAL A 497 -25.20 -22.35 3.12
C VAL A 497 -23.94 -23.02 2.57
N VAL A 498 -23.07 -22.21 1.96
CA VAL A 498 -21.65 -22.51 1.81
C VAL A 498 -20.85 -21.65 2.80
N GLU A 499 -20.03 -22.29 3.62
CA GLU A 499 -19.27 -21.66 4.70
C GLU A 499 -17.94 -22.38 4.96
N GLN A 500 -17.00 -21.70 5.63
CA GLN A 500 -15.77 -22.30 6.16
C GLN A 500 -15.52 -21.78 7.58
N ASN A 501 -14.66 -22.45 8.35
CA ASN A 501 -14.38 -22.12 9.75
C ASN A 501 -15.60 -22.15 10.71
N TRP A 502 -16.54 -23.09 10.50
CA TRP A 502 -17.60 -23.37 11.47
C TRP A 502 -17.11 -24.26 12.62
N GLU A 503 -16.31 -25.28 12.31
CA GLU A 503 -15.66 -26.18 13.29
C GLU A 503 -14.33 -25.63 13.84
N GLY A 504 -13.96 -24.39 13.47
CA GLY A 504 -12.75 -23.71 13.94
C GLY A 504 -11.45 -24.12 13.24
N GLY A 505 -11.52 -24.85 12.11
CA GLY A 505 -10.33 -25.33 11.38
C GLY A 505 -9.68 -24.32 10.42
N GLY A 506 -10.13 -23.06 10.40
CA GLY A 506 -9.65 -22.03 9.48
C GLY A 506 -8.18 -21.68 9.70
N ARG A 507 -7.79 -21.41 10.96
CA ARG A 507 -6.40 -21.06 11.36
C ARG A 507 -5.36 -22.14 11.07
N THR A 508 -5.79 -23.39 10.91
CA THR A 508 -4.93 -24.54 10.60
C THR A 508 -5.05 -24.99 9.15
N PHE A 509 -5.80 -24.28 8.30
CA PHE A 509 -6.05 -24.63 6.90
C PHE A 509 -6.64 -26.06 6.73
N THR A 510 -7.45 -26.50 7.69
CA THR A 510 -8.06 -27.84 7.69
C THR A 510 -9.54 -27.84 7.33
N GLU A 511 -10.24 -26.71 7.48
CA GLU A 511 -11.68 -26.60 7.21
C GLU A 511 -11.98 -25.82 5.93
N LYS A 512 -12.25 -26.55 4.86
CA LYS A 512 -12.63 -25.99 3.55
C LYS A 512 -14.09 -25.53 3.53
N ALA A 513 -14.40 -24.66 2.57
CA ALA A 513 -15.76 -24.30 2.16
C ALA A 513 -16.63 -25.55 1.98
N THR A 514 -17.61 -25.71 2.86
CA THR A 514 -18.47 -26.90 2.96
C THR A 514 -19.93 -26.47 2.93
N LYS A 515 -20.80 -27.36 2.44
CA LYS A 515 -22.25 -27.15 2.45
C LYS A 515 -22.81 -27.61 3.80
N ARG A 516 -23.47 -26.72 4.54
CA ARG A 516 -24.13 -27.04 5.83
C ARG A 516 -25.55 -26.49 5.86
N SER A 517 -26.43 -27.10 6.66
CA SER A 517 -27.76 -26.55 6.96
C SER A 517 -27.84 -26.12 8.41
N HIS A 518 -28.48 -24.97 8.64
CA HIS A 518 -28.65 -24.32 9.94
C HIS A 518 -30.12 -23.90 10.10
N PRO A 519 -30.75 -24.09 11.27
CA PRO A 519 -32.06 -23.50 11.52
C PRO A 519 -31.99 -21.98 11.59
N TYR A 520 -33.12 -21.30 11.43
CA TYR A 520 -33.19 -19.85 11.65
C TYR A 520 -33.03 -19.49 13.13
N HIS A 521 -32.50 -18.29 13.40
CA HIS A 521 -32.33 -17.75 14.73
C HIS A 521 -32.59 -16.24 14.78
N GLN A 522 -33.10 -15.75 15.92
CA GLN A 522 -33.44 -14.33 16.13
C GLN A 522 -32.26 -13.35 15.93
N ASN A 523 -31.03 -13.81 16.17
CA ASN A 523 -29.81 -13.00 16.06
C ASN A 523 -29.11 -13.15 14.70
N MET A 524 -29.86 -13.45 13.64
CA MET A 524 -29.33 -13.49 12.27
C MET A 524 -29.65 -12.21 11.49
N TRP A 525 -28.75 -11.87 10.58
CA TRP A 525 -28.90 -10.81 9.59
C TRP A 525 -28.64 -11.38 8.20
N PHE A 526 -29.32 -10.82 7.19
CA PHE A 526 -29.20 -11.20 5.80
C PHE A 526 -28.95 -9.98 4.94
N ILE A 527 -27.82 -9.97 4.23
CA ILE A 527 -27.45 -8.95 3.26
C ILE A 527 -27.79 -9.51 1.87
N ARG A 528 -28.89 -9.03 1.29
CA ARG A 528 -29.40 -9.46 -0.02
C ARG A 528 -28.84 -8.55 -1.11
N PRO A 529 -27.94 -9.02 -2.00
CA PRO A 529 -27.40 -8.19 -3.07
C PRO A 529 -28.48 -7.67 -4.02
N ILE A 530 -28.31 -6.45 -4.52
CA ILE A 530 -29.05 -5.92 -5.66
C ILE A 530 -28.29 -6.36 -6.91
N TYR A 531 -28.79 -7.40 -7.58
CA TYR A 531 -28.20 -7.96 -8.78
C TYR A 531 -28.41 -7.04 -10.01
N LYS A 532 -27.62 -7.29 -11.08
CA LYS A 532 -27.74 -6.58 -12.37
C LYS A 532 -28.92 -7.08 -13.21
#